data_AF-A0A535D9Y6-F1
#
_entry.id   AF-A0A535D9Y6-F1
#
_cell.length_a   1.000
_cell.length_b   1.000
_cell.length_c   1.000
_cell.angle_alpha   90.00
_cell.angle_beta   90.00
_cell.angle_gamma   90.00
#
_symmetry.space_group_name_H-M   'P 1'
#
loop_
_entity.id
_entity.type
_entity.pdbx_description
1 polymer ?
#
loop_
_entity_poly.entity_id
_entity_poly.type
_entity_poly.pdbx_seq_one_letter_code
_entity_poly.pdbx_strand_id
1 'polypeptide(L)'
;EDSFRDLVEDPRRVQAELAEGPMLRLVDLERAVGMRPYAGERLVSFTLRIDDPSAPWNAGTWRIEAVDGRMNAERADGEADVELSANALAPIFTGYRTPEMLALNGWMKVNRPEALTAMAEAFSVTYPPYCPDWY
;
A
#
# COMPACT_ATOMS: atom_id res chain seq x y z
N GLU A 1 6.80 6.00 12.92
CA GLU A 1 8.21 6.28 13.29
C GLU A 1 8.51 5.58 14.61
N ASP A 2 9.78 5.31 14.90
CA ASP A 2 10.21 4.75 16.19
C ASP A 2 9.93 5.76 17.32
N SER A 3 9.21 5.33 18.36
CA SER A 3 8.83 6.17 19.50
C SER A 3 9.98 6.36 20.50
N PHE A 4 11.15 5.76 20.29
CA PHE A 4 12.30 5.89 21.19
C PHE A 4 12.69 7.37 21.44
N ARG A 5 12.54 8.24 20.44
CA ARG A 5 12.79 9.68 20.60
C ARG A 5 11.84 10.34 21.61
N ASP A 6 10.62 9.85 21.73
CA ASP A 6 9.62 10.38 22.67
C ASP A 6 9.87 9.94 24.12
N LEU A 7 10.73 8.93 24.32
CA LEU A 7 10.99 8.31 25.63
C LEU A 7 12.26 8.81 26.33
N VAL A 8 13.11 9.56 25.62
CA VAL A 8 14.38 10.08 26.15
C VAL A 8 14.25 11.51 26.67
N GLU A 9 15.07 11.89 27.64
CA GLU A 9 15.05 13.24 28.23
C GLU A 9 15.37 14.36 27.20
N ASP A 10 16.29 14.09 26.27
CA ASP A 10 16.62 15.02 25.18
C ASP A 10 16.63 14.28 23.81
N PRO A 11 15.54 14.36 23.03
CA PRO A 11 15.42 13.68 21.73
C PRO A 11 16.49 14.11 20.72
N ARG A 12 17.06 15.31 20.85
CA ARG A 12 18.08 15.83 19.93
C ARG A 12 19.41 15.09 20.07
N ARG A 13 19.61 14.37 21.18
CA ARG A 13 20.79 13.54 21.42
C ARG A 13 20.67 12.15 20.79
N VAL A 14 19.49 11.79 20.28
CA VAL A 14 19.25 10.50 19.61
C VAL A 14 19.33 10.67 18.09
N GLN A 15 20.38 10.10 17.51
CA GLN A 15 20.50 9.97 16.05
C GLN A 15 19.70 8.76 15.60
N ALA A 16 18.81 8.97 14.63
CA ALA A 16 18.11 7.89 13.94
C ALA A 16 18.60 7.94 12.49
N GLU A 17 19.22 6.85 12.05
CA GLU A 17 19.74 6.74 10.69
C GLU A 17 18.69 6.06 9.80
N LEU A 18 18.64 6.48 8.54
CA LEU A 18 17.83 5.79 7.54
C LEU A 18 18.61 4.55 7.09
N ALA A 19 18.16 3.38 7.51
CA ALA A 19 18.72 2.12 7.04
C ALA A 19 17.96 1.60 5.82
N GLU A 20 18.67 0.89 4.94
CA GLU A 20 18.04 0.09 3.89
C GLU A 20 17.19 -1.01 4.53
N GLY A 21 16.07 -1.32 3.90
CA GLY A 21 15.17 -2.38 4.31
C GLY A 21 14.87 -3.33 3.16
N PRO A 22 14.17 -4.44 3.42
CA PRO A 22 13.81 -5.38 2.37
C PRO A 22 12.91 -4.71 1.32
N MET A 23 13.18 -5.01 0.06
CA MET A 23 12.25 -4.68 -1.02
C MET A 23 11.18 -5.76 -1.14
N LEU A 24 9.94 -5.34 -1.40
CA LEU A 24 8.81 -6.24 -1.59
C LEU A 24 8.23 -6.06 -2.99
N ARG A 25 7.73 -7.16 -3.56
CA ARG A 25 6.99 -7.17 -4.82
C ARG A 25 5.76 -8.06 -4.69
N LEU A 26 4.60 -7.53 -5.06
CA LEU A 26 3.38 -8.33 -5.18
C LEU A 26 3.44 -9.12 -6.48
N VAL A 27 3.43 -10.45 -6.37
CA VAL A 27 3.47 -11.37 -7.53
C VAL A 27 2.09 -11.83 -7.94
N ASP A 28 1.22 -12.07 -6.96
CA ASP A 28 -0.15 -12.56 -7.10
C ASP A 28 -1.05 -11.63 -6.28
N LEU A 29 -1.65 -10.63 -6.94
CA LEU A 29 -2.44 -9.60 -6.26
C LEU A 29 -3.66 -10.18 -5.55
N GLU A 30 -4.40 -11.05 -6.24
CA GLU A 30 -5.61 -11.68 -5.72
C GLU A 30 -5.32 -12.38 -4.40
N ARG A 31 -4.30 -13.24 -4.38
CA ARG A 31 -3.94 -13.96 -3.16
C ARG A 31 -3.36 -13.04 -2.10
N ALA A 32 -2.48 -12.10 -2.48
CA ALA A 32 -1.87 -11.18 -1.51
C ALA A 32 -2.93 -10.34 -0.80
N VAL A 33 -3.88 -9.76 -1.54
CA VAL A 33 -4.99 -8.99 -0.98
C VAL A 33 -5.90 -9.88 -0.14
N GLY A 34 -6.26 -11.07 -0.62
CA GLY A 34 -7.10 -12.01 0.13
C GLY A 34 -6.51 -12.49 1.46
N MET A 35 -5.18 -12.49 1.59
CA MET A 35 -4.48 -12.83 2.84
C MET A 35 -4.26 -11.63 3.76
N ARG A 36 -4.48 -10.40 3.29
CA ARG A 36 -4.28 -9.19 4.07
C ARG A 36 -5.54 -8.87 4.89
N PRO A 37 -5.44 -8.79 6.23
CA PRO A 37 -6.56 -8.35 7.06
C PRO A 37 -6.94 -6.91 6.74
N TYR A 38 -8.24 -6.61 6.79
CA TYR A 38 -8.73 -5.25 6.70
C TYR A 38 -8.90 -4.68 8.12
N ALA A 39 -8.21 -3.57 8.42
CA ALA A 39 -8.29 -2.92 9.74
C ALA A 39 -9.34 -1.79 9.79
N GLY A 40 -9.90 -1.38 8.64
CA GLY A 40 -10.91 -0.34 8.57
C GLY A 40 -12.29 -0.84 8.99
N GLU A 41 -13.18 0.11 9.27
CA GLU A 41 -14.53 -0.17 9.76
C GLU A 41 -15.59 -0.06 8.66
N ARG A 42 -15.29 0.67 7.58
CA ARG A 42 -16.27 0.96 6.52
C ARG A 42 -16.11 0.00 5.36
N LEU A 43 -17.19 -0.21 4.62
CA LEU A 43 -17.07 -0.80 3.29
C LEU A 43 -16.26 0.14 2.39
N VAL A 44 -15.20 -0.38 1.78
CA VAL A 44 -14.40 0.33 0.77
C VAL A 44 -14.38 -0.48 -0.52
N SER A 45 -14.46 0.21 -1.65
CA SER A 45 -14.36 -0.36 -2.99
C SER A 45 -13.68 0.65 -3.90
N PHE A 46 -12.66 0.21 -4.64
CA PHE A 46 -11.97 1.03 -5.63
C PHE A 46 -11.35 0.14 -6.71
N THR A 47 -11.04 0.74 -7.85
CA THR A 47 -10.35 0.08 -8.95
C THR A 47 -8.97 0.66 -9.16
N LEU A 48 -8.00 -0.20 -9.47
CA LEU A 48 -6.64 0.19 -9.79
C LEU A 48 -6.16 -0.55 -11.03
N ARG A 49 -5.45 0.17 -11.90
CA ARG A 49 -4.74 -0.43 -13.04
C ARG A 49 -3.27 -0.59 -12.70
N ILE A 50 -2.78 -1.81 -12.82
CA ILE A 50 -1.36 -2.14 -12.65
C ILE A 50 -0.70 -2.21 -14.02
N ASP A 51 0.37 -1.43 -14.19
CA ASP A 51 1.38 -1.67 -15.22
C ASP A 51 2.47 -2.61 -14.66
N ASP A 52 2.57 -3.82 -15.24
CA ASP A 52 3.57 -4.83 -14.84
C ASP A 52 4.07 -5.60 -16.08
N PRO A 53 5.00 -5.02 -16.86
CA PRO A 53 5.54 -5.68 -18.06
C PRO A 53 6.27 -6.98 -17.76
N SER A 54 6.75 -7.18 -16.52
CA SER A 54 7.49 -8.37 -16.10
C SER A 54 6.59 -9.51 -15.62
N ALA A 55 5.35 -9.20 -15.20
CA ALA A 55 4.34 -10.19 -14.84
C ALA A 55 2.98 -9.84 -15.47
N PRO A 56 2.75 -10.25 -16.74
CA PRO A 56 1.50 -9.96 -17.44
C PRO A 56 0.24 -10.47 -16.72
N TRP A 57 0.37 -11.53 -15.91
CA TRP A 57 -0.72 -12.06 -15.09
C TRP A 57 -1.09 -11.17 -13.89
N ASN A 58 -0.28 -10.17 -13.57
CA ASN A 58 -0.52 -9.18 -12.52
C ASN A 58 -0.97 -7.83 -13.10
N ALA A 59 -0.56 -7.53 -14.34
CA ALA A 59 -0.97 -6.35 -15.08
C ALA A 59 -2.49 -6.33 -15.35
N GLY A 60 -3.02 -5.13 -15.59
CA GLY A 60 -4.44 -4.90 -15.91
C GLY A 60 -5.21 -4.24 -14.77
N THR A 61 -6.52 -4.13 -14.94
CA THR A 61 -7.40 -3.50 -13.95
C THR A 61 -7.90 -4.53 -12.93
N TRP A 62 -7.87 -4.11 -11.67
CA TRP A 62 -8.34 -4.87 -10.53
C TRP A 62 -9.34 -4.04 -9.73
N ARG A 63 -10.38 -4.67 -9.22
CA ARG A 63 -11.25 -4.11 -8.19
C ARG A 63 -10.85 -4.69 -6.85
N ILE A 64 -10.67 -3.82 -5.85
CA ILE A 64 -10.41 -4.21 -4.47
C ILE A 64 -11.61 -3.81 -3.65
N GLU A 65 -12.13 -4.75 -2.87
CA GLU A 65 -13.19 -4.52 -1.90
C GLU A 65 -12.73 -4.97 -0.53
N ALA A 66 -13.08 -4.19 0.50
CA ALA A 66 -12.82 -4.57 1.88
C ALA A 66 -14.01 -4.25 2.78
N VAL A 67 -14.36 -5.23 3.60
CA VAL A 67 -15.50 -5.20 4.53
C VAL A 67 -15.32 -6.29 5.58
N ASP A 68 -15.82 -6.05 6.80
CA ASP A 68 -15.87 -7.03 7.89
C ASP A 68 -14.52 -7.74 8.16
N GLY A 69 -13.43 -6.97 8.16
CA GLY A 69 -12.09 -7.48 8.44
C GLY A 69 -11.41 -8.23 7.28
N ARG A 70 -12.05 -8.30 6.11
CA ARG A 70 -11.56 -9.04 4.94
C ARG A 70 -11.35 -8.12 3.74
N MET A 71 -10.42 -8.51 2.88
CA MET A 71 -10.21 -7.89 1.57
C MET A 71 -10.32 -8.94 0.47
N ASN A 72 -10.76 -8.53 -0.72
CA ASN A 72 -10.67 -9.31 -1.94
C ASN A 72 -10.11 -8.44 -3.07
N ALA A 73 -9.54 -9.09 -4.08
CA ALA A 73 -9.18 -8.45 -5.32
C ALA A 73 -9.64 -9.31 -6.49
N GLU A 74 -10.39 -8.72 -7.41
CA GLU A 74 -10.95 -9.40 -8.57
C GLU A 74 -10.55 -8.65 -9.84
N ARG A 75 -10.51 -9.37 -10.96
CA ARG A 75 -10.38 -8.73 -12.27
C ARG A 75 -11.56 -7.81 -12.53
N ALA A 76 -11.26 -6.65 -13.11
CA ALA A 76 -12.26 -5.69 -13.52
C ALA A 76 -11.93 -5.16 -14.92
N ASP A 77 -12.97 -4.69 -15.61
CA ASP A 77 -12.87 -4.05 -16.92
C ASP A 77 -13.18 -2.55 -16.81
N GLY A 78 -12.73 -1.79 -17.79
CA GLY A 78 -13.04 -0.36 -17.90
C GLY A 78 -12.00 0.57 -17.27
N GLU A 79 -12.46 1.78 -16.95
CA GLU A 79 -11.65 2.84 -16.35
C GLU A 79 -11.30 2.48 -14.90
N ALA A 80 -10.04 2.72 -14.53
CA ALA A 80 -9.58 2.54 -13.17
C ALA A 80 -9.59 3.88 -12.42
N ASP A 81 -9.89 3.86 -11.13
CA ASP A 81 -9.86 5.06 -10.29
C ASP A 81 -8.43 5.57 -10.08
N VAL A 82 -7.46 4.66 -10.04
CA VAL A 82 -6.03 4.96 -10.02
C VAL A 82 -5.24 4.08 -10.99
N GLU A 83 -4.08 4.55 -11.41
CA GLU A 83 -3.15 3.80 -12.27
C GLU A 83 -1.73 3.90 -11.70
N LEU A 84 -1.03 2.78 -11.57
CA LEU A 84 0.31 2.73 -11.00
C LEU A 84 1.11 1.54 -11.56
N SER A 85 2.43 1.59 -11.40
CA SER A 85 3.28 0.43 -11.70
C SER A 85 3.27 -0.59 -10.56
N ALA A 86 3.64 -1.84 -10.85
CA ALA A 86 3.82 -2.86 -9.82
C ALA A 86 4.83 -2.45 -8.72
N ASN A 87 5.84 -1.64 -9.05
CA ASN A 87 6.83 -1.13 -8.09
C ASN A 87 6.21 -0.17 -7.07
N ALA A 88 5.23 0.62 -7.52
CA ALA A 88 4.52 1.58 -6.71
C ALA A 88 3.49 0.90 -5.79
N LEU A 89 3.05 -0.32 -6.10
CA LEU A 89 2.01 -1.00 -5.33
C LEU A 89 2.51 -1.51 -3.97
N ALA A 90 3.72 -2.06 -3.91
CA ALA A 90 4.26 -2.65 -2.68
C ALA A 90 4.33 -1.66 -1.50
N PRO A 91 4.83 -0.42 -1.66
CA PRO A 91 4.82 0.58 -0.60
C PRO A 91 3.45 0.90 -0.01
N ILE A 92 2.39 0.92 -0.83
CA ILE A 92 1.02 1.13 -0.36
C ILE A 92 0.52 -0.11 0.36
N PHE A 93 0.68 -1.29 -0.26
CA PHE A 93 0.16 -2.54 0.28
C PHE A 93 0.65 -2.84 1.71
N THR A 94 1.91 -2.49 1.99
CA THR A 94 2.50 -2.66 3.34
C THR A 94 2.19 -1.50 4.28
N GLY A 95 1.59 -0.41 3.81
CA GLY A 95 1.40 0.82 4.58
C GLY A 95 2.69 1.61 4.83
N TYR A 96 3.75 1.37 4.04
CA TYR A 96 5.02 2.11 4.13
C TYR A 96 4.90 3.52 3.53
N ARG A 97 4.02 3.69 2.54
CA ARG A 97 3.66 4.97 1.94
C ARG A 97 2.15 5.09 1.83
N THR A 98 1.65 6.32 1.99
CA THR A 98 0.24 6.59 1.78
C THR A 98 -0.07 6.78 0.30
N PRO A 99 -1.32 6.54 -0.16
CA PRO A 99 -1.74 6.82 -1.53
C PRO A 99 -1.47 8.28 -1.95
N GLU A 100 -1.67 9.24 -1.05
CA GLU A 100 -1.42 10.66 -1.29
C GLU A 100 0.06 10.93 -1.58
N MET A 101 0.97 10.28 -0.85
CA MET A 101 2.42 10.41 -1.13
C MET A 101 2.79 9.88 -2.51
N LEU A 102 2.16 8.79 -2.96
CA LEU A 102 2.41 8.26 -4.30
C LEU A 102 1.88 9.18 -5.40
N ALA A 103 0.69 9.74 -5.20
CA ALA A 103 0.14 10.73 -6.11
C ALA A 103 1.04 11.97 -6.19
N LEU A 104 1.49 12.49 -5.03
CA LEU A 104 2.39 13.63 -4.95
C LEU A 104 3.72 13.38 -5.65
N ASN A 105 4.28 12.18 -5.52
CA ASN A 105 5.55 11.79 -6.15
C ASN A 105 5.42 11.45 -7.65
N GLY A 106 4.20 11.47 -8.20
CA GLY A 106 3.93 11.06 -9.59
C GLY A 106 4.08 9.55 -9.85
N TRP A 107 4.07 8.73 -8.80
CA TRP A 107 4.16 7.26 -8.91
C TRP A 107 2.80 6.59 -9.13
N MET A 108 1.72 7.35 -8.91
CA MET A 108 0.36 6.94 -9.13
C MET A 108 -0.42 8.08 -9.79
N LYS A 109 -1.09 7.77 -10.89
CA LYS A 109 -2.05 8.66 -11.53
C LYS A 109 -3.42 8.47 -10.89
N VAL A 110 -4.04 9.55 -10.47
CA VAL A 110 -5.36 9.54 -9.83
C VAL A 110 -6.39 10.03 -10.84
N ASN A 111 -7.29 9.14 -11.26
CA ASN A 111 -8.40 9.48 -12.14
C ASN A 111 -9.64 9.88 -11.32
N ARG A 112 -9.84 9.27 -10.13
CA ARG A 112 -10.89 9.63 -9.18
C ARG A 112 -10.32 9.91 -7.78
N PRO A 113 -10.37 11.16 -7.29
CA PRO A 113 -9.78 11.53 -6.01
C PRO A 113 -10.31 10.74 -4.81
N GLU A 114 -11.56 10.30 -4.84
CA GLU A 114 -12.21 9.53 -3.76
C GLU A 114 -11.50 8.19 -3.49
N ALA A 115 -10.82 7.64 -4.50
CA ALA A 115 -10.06 6.39 -4.34
C ALA A 115 -8.84 6.55 -3.44
N LEU A 116 -8.28 7.75 -3.27
CA LEU A 116 -7.17 7.96 -2.33
C LEU A 116 -7.59 7.63 -0.90
N THR A 117 -8.75 8.15 -0.46
CA THR A 117 -9.29 7.88 0.87
C THR A 117 -9.64 6.40 1.04
N ALA A 118 -10.26 5.79 0.03
CA ALA A 118 -10.61 4.36 0.06
C ALA A 118 -9.36 3.46 0.14
N MET A 119 -8.31 3.78 -0.62
CA MET A 119 -7.03 3.08 -0.57
C MET A 119 -6.32 3.28 0.78
N ALA A 120 -6.37 4.50 1.32
CA ALA A 120 -5.72 4.82 2.59
C ALA A 120 -6.38 4.03 3.74
N GLU A 121 -7.71 3.91 3.73
CA GLU A 121 -8.45 3.09 4.69
C GLU A 121 -8.17 1.59 4.48
N ALA A 122 -8.29 1.10 3.24
CA ALA A 122 -8.05 -0.30 2.88
C ALA A 122 -6.65 -0.79 3.28
N PHE A 123 -5.63 0.02 2.99
CA PHE A 123 -4.22 -0.32 3.22
C PHE A 123 -3.64 0.30 4.49
N SER A 124 -4.49 0.77 5.40
CA SER A 124 -4.07 1.25 6.72
C SER A 124 -3.38 0.14 7.51
N VAL A 125 -2.41 0.54 8.34
CA VAL A 125 -1.70 -0.31 9.30
C VAL A 125 -1.50 0.49 10.57
N THR A 126 -1.54 -0.16 11.73
CA THR A 126 -1.23 0.50 13.02
C THR A 126 0.24 0.90 13.10
N TYR A 127 1.11 0.04 12.57
CA TYR A 127 2.55 0.25 12.54
C TYR A 127 3.09 -0.09 11.15
N PRO A 128 3.93 0.79 10.55
CA PRO A 128 4.63 0.47 9.32
C PRO A 128 5.50 -0.79 9.46
N PRO A 129 5.84 -1.48 8.36
CA PRO A 129 6.64 -2.70 8.39
C PRO A 129 8.06 -2.41 8.88
N TYR A 130 8.61 -3.34 9.68
CA TYR A 130 9.98 -3.33 10.17
C TYR A 130 10.55 -4.74 10.13
N CYS A 131 11.83 -4.88 9.79
CA CYS A 131 12.56 -6.15 9.77
C CYS A 131 13.96 -5.93 10.36
N PRO A 132 14.29 -6.54 11.52
CA PRO A 132 15.64 -6.45 12.10
C PRO A 132 16.62 -7.46 11.45
N ASP A 133 16.10 -8.49 10.79
CA ASP A 133 16.87 -9.60 10.24
C ASP A 133 17.35 -9.32 8.81
N TRP A 134 18.50 -9.92 8.48
CA TRP A 134 19.11 -9.90 7.15
C TRP A 134 19.29 -11.33 6.64
N TYR A 135 19.02 -11.56 5.36
CA TYR A 135 19.06 -12.87 4.70
C TYR A 135 19.78 -12.82 3.36
#